data_AF-A0A0C4F0R7-F1
#
_entry.id   AF-A0A0C4F0R7-F1
#
_cell.length_a   1.000
_cell.length_b   1.000
_cell.length_c   1.000
_cell.angle_alpha   90.00
_cell.angle_beta   90.00
_cell.angle_gamma   90.00
#
_symmetry.space_group_name_H-M   'P 1'
#
loop_
_entity.id
_entity.type
_entity.pdbx_description
1 polymer ?
#
loop_
_entity_poly.entity_id
_entity_poly.type
_entity_poly.pdbx_seq_one_letter_code
_entity_poly.pdbx_strand_id
1 'polypeptide(L)'
;LNYPRTQLACVVLSLTEPPTNEIYRNIDKYYTEDVAIFYPIFNQIYNRNGRENLKAAYQWRQTFTFNSQIIFNAVMVNKDQTQATLDITQTLRFRLLPVKAFDPRLNYIIRLGLRRCPCDGKYRIYRQQDNFPSDLTMSGLPLPQFVRIISDVTKAFAWLFVVFFGHIFMMFGVFRNFESRIPQGRNLVENGSTCCRGIRATQELGDSGCKLISINL
;
A
#
# COMPACT_ATOMS: atom_id res chain seq x y z
N LEU A 1 2.87 11.21 -14.53
CA LEU A 1 2.57 9.85 -15.04
C LEU A 1 1.56 9.98 -16.17
N ASN A 2 1.81 9.30 -17.29
CA ASN A 2 0.85 9.22 -18.41
C ASN A 2 -0.05 7.98 -18.24
N TYR A 3 0.54 6.86 -17.81
CA TYR A 3 -0.16 5.59 -17.56
C TYR A 3 0.20 5.09 -16.17
N PRO A 4 -0.57 5.45 -15.13
CA PRO A 4 -0.24 5.10 -13.74
C PRO A 4 -0.08 3.60 -13.52
N ARG A 5 -0.93 2.76 -14.13
CA ARG A 5 -0.91 1.31 -13.94
C ARG A 5 0.42 0.64 -14.30
N THR A 6 1.09 1.10 -15.35
CA THR A 6 2.35 0.50 -15.82
C THR A 6 3.58 1.25 -15.30
N GLN A 7 3.45 2.55 -15.01
CA GLN A 7 4.60 3.40 -14.65
C GLN A 7 4.86 3.50 -13.14
N LEU A 8 3.89 3.19 -12.28
CA LEU A 8 4.02 3.39 -10.84
C LEU A 8 5.17 2.58 -10.22
N ALA A 9 5.35 1.32 -10.62
CA ALA A 9 6.46 0.51 -10.14
C ALA A 9 7.81 1.16 -10.48
N CYS A 10 7.99 1.59 -11.73
CA CYS A 10 9.19 2.31 -12.17
C CYS A 10 9.39 3.63 -11.41
N VAL A 11 8.32 4.37 -11.13
CA VAL A 11 8.41 5.60 -10.33
C VAL A 11 8.90 5.30 -8.92
N VAL A 12 8.35 4.29 -8.25
CA VAL A 12 8.79 3.89 -6.91
C VAL A 12 10.26 3.47 -6.92
N LEU A 13 10.68 2.63 -7.87
CA LEU A 13 12.09 2.23 -8.00
C LEU A 13 13.01 3.44 -8.22
N SER A 14 12.58 4.40 -9.06
CA SER A 14 13.33 5.64 -9.33
C SER A 14 13.47 6.56 -8.11
N LEU A 15 12.73 6.31 -7.04
CA LEU A 15 12.83 7.07 -5.78
C LEU A 15 13.67 6.34 -4.74
N THR A 16 13.99 5.07 -4.94
CA THR A 16 14.57 4.22 -3.88
C THR A 16 15.93 3.65 -4.23
N GLU A 17 16.20 3.38 -5.51
CA GLU A 17 17.44 2.79 -6.00
C GLU A 17 18.53 3.81 -6.41
N PRO A 18 18.22 4.94 -7.08
CA PRO A 18 19.26 5.83 -7.59
C PRO A 18 19.88 6.74 -6.51
N PRO A 19 20.98 7.44 -6.81
CA PRO A 19 21.60 8.40 -5.89
C PRO A 19 20.67 9.57 -5.51
N THR A 20 20.93 10.20 -4.36
CA THR A 20 20.05 11.23 -3.75
C THR A 20 19.66 12.38 -4.69
N ASN A 21 20.58 12.83 -5.54
CA ASN A 21 20.32 13.91 -6.50
C ASN A 21 19.22 13.54 -7.52
N GLU A 22 19.22 12.29 -8.00
CA GLU A 22 18.20 11.78 -8.90
C GLU A 22 16.86 11.58 -8.19
N ILE A 23 16.89 11.13 -6.93
CA ILE A 23 15.69 11.04 -6.10
C ILE A 23 15.01 12.40 -5.98
N TYR A 24 15.76 13.48 -5.72
CA TYR A 24 15.17 14.81 -5.57
C TYR A 24 14.53 15.30 -6.87
N ARG A 25 15.17 15.07 -8.01
CA ARG A 25 14.58 15.38 -9.34
C ARG A 25 13.33 14.56 -9.61
N ASN A 26 13.32 13.29 -9.22
CA ASN A 26 12.16 12.41 -9.39
C ASN A 26 11.01 12.81 -8.46
N ILE A 27 11.31 13.24 -7.24
CA ILE A 27 10.34 13.82 -6.32
C ILE A 27 9.69 15.05 -6.97
N ASP A 28 10.49 15.99 -7.47
CA ASP A 28 9.99 17.21 -8.11
C ASP A 28 9.15 16.94 -9.36
N LYS A 29 9.43 15.84 -10.06
CA LYS A 29 8.72 15.42 -11.28
C LYS A 29 7.40 14.70 -11.00
N TYR A 30 7.38 13.77 -10.04
CA TYR A 30 6.25 12.85 -9.85
C TYR A 30 5.31 13.25 -8.72
N TYR A 31 5.76 14.08 -7.78
CA TYR A 31 4.94 14.54 -6.66
C TYR A 31 4.46 15.98 -6.85
N THR A 32 3.39 16.31 -6.13
CA THR A 32 2.88 17.66 -6.06
C THR A 32 3.56 18.45 -4.95
N GLU A 33 3.54 19.77 -5.03
CA GLU A 33 4.24 20.63 -4.06
C GLU A 33 3.75 20.41 -2.62
N ASP A 34 2.45 20.21 -2.48
CA ASP A 34 1.66 19.98 -1.27
C ASP A 34 1.48 18.49 -0.93
N VAL A 35 2.38 17.61 -1.38
CA VAL A 35 2.28 16.17 -1.06
C VAL A 35 2.20 15.94 0.46
N ALA A 36 1.26 15.09 0.87
CA ALA A 36 1.11 14.63 2.24
C ALA A 36 1.57 13.18 2.40
N ILE A 37 2.40 12.91 3.41
CA ILE A 37 2.93 11.58 3.70
C ILE A 37 2.46 11.09 5.07
N PHE A 38 1.99 9.86 5.12
CA PHE A 38 1.54 9.20 6.34
C PHE A 38 2.34 7.91 6.52
N TYR A 39 3.31 7.92 7.42
CA TYR A 39 3.98 6.71 7.89
C TYR A 39 3.27 6.18 9.13
N PRO A 40 3.34 4.86 9.42
CA PRO A 40 2.65 4.28 10.56
C PRO A 40 3.04 4.90 11.91
N ILE A 41 4.29 5.37 12.02
CA ILE A 41 4.87 5.92 13.25
C ILE A 41 4.91 7.45 13.21
N PHE A 42 4.95 8.04 12.01
CA PHE A 42 5.10 9.48 11.82
C PHE A 42 4.11 9.99 10.78
N ASN A 43 3.13 10.77 11.23
CA ASN A 43 2.26 11.49 10.32
C ASN A 43 2.86 12.86 10.05
N GLN A 44 3.04 13.19 8.77
CA GLN A 44 3.43 14.54 8.40
C GLN A 44 2.27 15.49 8.70
N ILE A 45 2.56 16.61 9.36
CA ILE A 45 1.60 17.73 9.46
C ILE A 45 1.45 18.33 8.05
N TYR A 46 0.21 18.46 7.58
CA TYR A 46 -0.06 19.01 6.25
C TYR A 46 0.54 20.42 6.11
N ASN A 47 1.41 20.61 5.11
CA ASN A 47 2.10 21.86 4.88
C ASN A 47 2.34 22.05 3.37
N ARG A 48 2.41 23.31 2.91
CA ARG A 48 2.77 23.69 1.54
C ARG A 48 4.17 23.19 1.11
N ASN A 49 5.05 22.89 2.05
CA ASN A 49 6.41 22.39 1.79
C ASN A 49 6.48 20.85 1.71
N GLY A 50 5.45 20.20 1.16
CA GLY A 50 5.34 18.74 1.10
C GLY A 50 6.55 18.06 0.46
N ARG A 51 7.01 18.56 -0.69
CA ARG A 51 8.18 18.01 -1.40
C ARG A 51 9.48 18.10 -0.62
N GLU A 52 9.71 19.21 0.08
CA GLU A 52 10.96 19.37 0.85
C GLU A 52 11.00 18.41 2.04
N ASN A 53 9.86 18.21 2.71
CA ASN A 53 9.73 17.20 3.76
C ASN A 53 9.93 15.77 3.20
N LEU A 54 9.40 15.50 2.01
CA LEU A 54 9.60 14.22 1.30
C LEU A 54 11.09 13.99 0.99
N LYS A 55 11.80 15.01 0.49
CA LYS A 55 13.25 14.96 0.24
C LYS A 55 14.01 14.64 1.52
N ALA A 56 13.70 15.33 2.63
CA ALA A 56 14.31 15.07 3.93
C ALA A 56 14.05 13.64 4.44
N ALA A 57 12.82 13.12 4.29
CA ALA A 57 12.49 11.74 4.67
C ALA A 57 13.26 10.70 3.83
N TYR A 58 13.37 10.91 2.52
CA TYR A 58 14.14 10.02 1.64
C TYR A 58 15.64 10.12 1.88
N GLN A 59 16.16 11.32 2.21
CA GLN A 59 17.55 11.51 2.61
C GLN A 59 17.85 10.78 3.92
N TRP A 60 16.98 10.91 4.92
CA TRP A 60 17.08 10.14 6.17
C TRP A 60 17.18 8.64 5.85
N ARG A 61 16.24 8.11 5.07
CA ARG A 61 16.25 6.70 4.65
C ARG A 61 17.56 6.30 3.97
N GLN A 62 18.05 7.08 3.00
CA GLN A 62 19.32 6.81 2.30
C GLN A 62 20.55 6.82 3.21
N THR A 63 20.56 7.66 4.25
CA THR A 63 21.64 7.70 5.23
C THR A 63 21.69 6.43 6.06
N PHE A 64 20.53 5.90 6.48
CA PHE A 64 20.48 4.72 7.36
C PHE A 64 20.47 3.38 6.62
N THR A 65 20.13 3.36 5.34
CA THR A 65 19.95 2.12 4.56
C THR A 65 20.85 2.08 3.33
N PHE A 66 21.21 0.86 2.87
CA PHE A 66 21.96 0.66 1.64
C PHE A 66 21.50 -0.62 0.94
N ASN A 67 21.73 -0.75 -0.37
CA ASN A 67 21.40 -1.94 -1.17
C ASN A 67 20.01 -2.53 -0.85
N SER A 68 19.01 -1.66 -0.67
CA SER A 68 17.65 -2.09 -0.38
C SER A 68 17.02 -2.65 -1.65
N GLN A 69 16.39 -3.82 -1.55
CA GLN A 69 15.71 -4.46 -2.67
C GLN A 69 14.21 -4.34 -2.49
N ILE A 70 13.51 -3.98 -3.56
CA ILE A 70 12.05 -3.83 -3.56
C ILE A 70 11.45 -4.84 -4.54
N ILE A 71 10.48 -5.60 -4.07
CA ILE A 71 9.71 -6.56 -4.86
C ILE A 71 8.26 -6.10 -4.83
N PHE A 72 7.64 -5.93 -6.00
CA PHE A 72 6.22 -5.60 -6.11
C PHE A 72 5.43 -6.90 -6.21
N ASN A 73 4.58 -7.16 -5.22
CA ASN A 73 3.67 -8.30 -5.23
C ASN A 73 2.44 -7.98 -6.09
N ALA A 74 1.91 -6.75 -5.99
CA ALA A 74 0.79 -6.29 -6.80
C ALA A 74 0.81 -4.77 -6.99
N VAL A 75 0.34 -4.32 -8.16
CA VAL A 75 0.09 -2.92 -8.49
C VAL A 75 -1.37 -2.75 -8.90
N MET A 76 -2.14 -2.09 -8.06
CA MET A 76 -3.58 -1.87 -8.25
C MET A 76 -3.83 -0.38 -8.49
N VAL A 77 -4.64 -0.07 -9.49
CA VAL A 77 -5.05 1.31 -9.80
C VAL A 77 -6.56 1.32 -10.00
N ASN A 78 -7.25 2.29 -9.40
CA ASN A 78 -8.69 2.45 -9.60
C ASN A 78 -8.99 2.78 -11.08
N LYS A 79 -10.20 2.47 -11.55
CA LYS A 79 -10.70 2.78 -12.90
C LYS A 79 -10.49 4.27 -13.27
N ASP A 80 -10.70 5.16 -12.29
CA ASP A 80 -10.55 6.61 -12.48
C ASP A 80 -9.09 7.09 -12.47
N GLN A 81 -8.14 6.19 -12.18
CA GLN A 81 -6.70 6.47 -12.09
C GLN A 81 -6.31 7.54 -11.04
N THR A 82 -7.20 7.80 -10.08
CA THR A 82 -7.01 8.77 -8.99
C THR A 82 -6.43 8.13 -7.73
N GLN A 83 -6.49 6.81 -7.62
CA GLN A 83 -5.97 6.07 -6.48
C GLN A 83 -5.19 4.86 -6.97
N ALA A 84 -4.06 4.60 -6.33
CA ALA A 84 -3.28 3.40 -6.56
C ALA A 84 -2.88 2.76 -5.24
N THR A 85 -2.74 1.45 -5.25
CA THR A 85 -2.25 0.66 -4.12
C THR A 85 -1.16 -0.26 -4.61
N LEU A 86 -0.04 -0.26 -3.92
CA LEU A 86 1.13 -1.07 -4.20
C LEU A 86 1.32 -2.02 -3.02
N ASP A 87 1.33 -3.31 -3.30
CA ASP A 87 1.76 -4.33 -2.35
C ASP A 87 3.24 -4.61 -2.59
N ILE A 88 4.06 -4.38 -1.57
CA ILE A 88 5.51 -4.37 -1.68
C ILE A 88 6.15 -5.20 -0.57
N THR A 89 7.13 -6.00 -0.96
CA THR A 89 8.11 -6.60 -0.05
C THR A 89 9.45 -5.91 -0.24
N GLN A 90 9.99 -5.34 0.84
CA GLN A 90 11.25 -4.62 0.82
C GLN A 90 12.26 -5.29 1.75
N THR A 91 13.44 -5.62 1.22
CA THR A 91 14.59 -6.03 2.03
C THR A 91 15.40 -4.80 2.39
N LEU A 92 15.56 -4.53 3.69
CA LEU A 92 16.35 -3.41 4.19
C LEU A 92 17.70 -3.90 4.70
N ARG A 93 18.76 -3.13 4.42
CA ARG A 93 20.06 -3.29 5.08
C ARG A 93 20.44 -1.99 5.75
N PHE A 94 20.70 -2.04 7.04
CA PHE A 94 21.03 -0.86 7.84
C PHE A 94 22.53 -0.65 7.89
N ARG A 95 23.00 0.58 7.61
CA ARG A 95 24.43 0.91 7.61
C ARG A 95 25.07 0.85 9.00
N LEU A 96 24.31 1.15 10.05
CA LEU A 96 24.80 1.24 11.44
C LEU A 96 24.80 -0.09 12.19
N LEU A 97 24.22 -1.16 11.62
CA LEU A 97 24.20 -2.48 12.25
C LEU A 97 25.32 -3.34 11.64
N PRO A 98 26.38 -3.69 12.41
CA PRO A 98 27.52 -4.46 11.90
C PRO A 98 27.20 -5.93 11.60
N VAL A 99 25.95 -6.36 11.81
CA VAL A 99 25.52 -7.76 11.71
C VAL A 99 24.82 -8.00 10.37
N LYS A 100 25.53 -8.61 9.41
CA LYS A 100 24.97 -9.09 8.13
C LYS A 100 23.82 -10.10 8.28
N ALA A 101 23.60 -10.62 9.49
CA ALA A 101 22.52 -11.58 9.77
C ALA A 101 21.13 -10.92 9.92
N PHE A 102 21.04 -9.59 9.94
CA PHE A 102 19.78 -8.87 10.09
C PHE A 102 19.44 -8.08 8.82
N ASP A 103 19.00 -8.81 7.79
CA ASP A 103 18.41 -8.27 6.56
C ASP A 103 16.87 -8.40 6.67
N PRO A 104 16.16 -7.52 7.39
CA PRO A 104 14.73 -7.64 7.56
C PRO A 104 14.00 -7.49 6.23
N ARG A 105 13.08 -8.43 5.97
CA ARG A 105 12.12 -8.37 4.87
C ARG A 105 10.82 -7.77 5.38
N LEU A 106 10.50 -6.57 4.96
CA LEU A 106 9.29 -5.86 5.35
C LEU A 106 8.22 -6.02 4.29
N ASN A 107 7.05 -6.49 4.69
CA ASN A 107 5.86 -6.47 3.86
C ASN A 107 4.99 -5.29 4.27
N TYR A 108 4.67 -4.40 3.33
CA TYR A 108 3.79 -3.27 3.59
C TYR A 108 3.07 -2.81 2.33
N ILE A 109 1.97 -2.09 2.53
CA ILE A 109 1.12 -1.61 1.45
C ILE A 109 1.26 -0.10 1.36
N ILE A 110 1.55 0.41 0.17
CA ILE A 110 1.57 1.85 -0.11
C ILE A 110 0.28 2.22 -0.82
N ARG A 111 -0.47 3.16 -0.24
CA ARG A 111 -1.65 3.77 -0.87
C ARG A 111 -1.28 5.16 -1.38
N LEU A 112 -1.48 5.37 -2.67
CA LEU A 112 -1.16 6.60 -3.37
C LEU A 112 -2.44 7.30 -3.83
N GLY A 113 -2.55 8.58 -3.48
CA GLY A 113 -3.49 9.51 -4.10
C GLY A 113 -2.83 10.16 -5.30
N LEU A 114 -3.47 10.01 -6.47
CA LEU A 114 -3.06 10.59 -7.73
C LEU A 114 -4.03 11.71 -8.11
N ARG A 115 -3.47 12.83 -8.57
CA ARG A 115 -4.25 13.91 -9.16
C ARG A 115 -3.68 14.30 -10.51
N ARG A 116 -4.56 14.57 -11.46
CA ARG A 116 -4.15 15.08 -12.78
C ARG A 116 -3.83 16.56 -12.64
N CYS A 117 -2.63 16.99 -13.07
CA CYS A 117 -2.36 18.43 -13.12
C CYS A 117 -3.12 19.04 -14.30
N PRO A 118 -3.84 20.15 -14.08
CA PRO A 118 -4.45 20.91 -15.18
C PRO A 118 -3.42 21.46 -16.17
N CYS A 119 -2.20 21.72 -15.70
CA CYS A 119 -1.12 22.35 -16.44
C CYS A 119 -0.57 21.52 -17.60
N ASP A 120 -0.37 20.21 -17.39
CA ASP A 120 0.28 19.31 -18.36
C ASP A 120 -0.50 18.01 -18.59
N GLY A 121 -1.67 17.87 -17.97
CA GLY A 121 -2.51 16.69 -18.09
C GLY A 121 -1.93 15.41 -17.47
N LYS A 122 -0.79 15.48 -16.77
CA LYS A 122 -0.11 14.31 -16.18
C LYS A 122 -0.59 14.06 -14.76
N TYR A 123 -0.67 12.79 -14.38
CA TYR A 123 -0.93 12.40 -12.99
C TYR A 123 0.32 12.62 -12.13
N ARG A 124 0.14 13.22 -10.96
CA ARG A 124 1.15 13.38 -9.91
C ARG A 124 0.61 12.85 -8.59
N ILE A 125 1.51 12.41 -7.74
CA ILE A 125 1.19 11.88 -6.41
C ILE A 125 1.04 13.06 -5.45
N TYR A 126 -0.13 13.20 -4.83
CA TYR A 126 -0.39 14.25 -3.83
C TYR A 126 -0.53 13.68 -2.41
N ARG A 127 -0.72 12.37 -2.29
CA ARG A 127 -0.84 11.70 -1.00
C ARG A 127 -0.16 10.35 -1.06
N GLN A 128 0.66 10.04 -0.06
CA GLN A 128 1.24 8.72 0.14
C GLN A 128 0.93 8.26 1.56
N GLN A 129 0.40 7.06 1.69
CA GLN A 129 0.12 6.44 2.98
C GLN A 129 0.72 5.04 3.00
N ASP A 130 1.71 4.86 3.86
CA ASP A 130 2.41 3.60 4.03
C ASP A 130 1.74 2.87 5.19
N ASN A 131 1.11 1.75 4.90
CA ASN A 131 0.40 0.95 5.89
C ASN A 131 1.21 -0.30 6.19
N PHE A 132 1.71 -0.37 7.42
CA PHE A 132 2.32 -1.59 7.94
C PHE A 132 1.24 -2.52 8.48
N PRO A 133 1.37 -3.84 8.26
CA PRO A 133 0.42 -4.79 8.81
C PRO A 133 0.43 -4.67 10.34
N SER A 134 -0.78 -4.53 10.91
CA SER A 134 -0.96 -4.52 12.37
C SER A 134 -0.54 -5.86 12.99
N ASP A 135 -0.53 -6.92 12.19
CA ASP A 135 0.08 -8.18 12.55
C ASP A 135 1.59 -8.15 12.32
N LEU A 136 2.33 -8.04 13.41
CA LEU A 136 3.78 -8.10 13.43
C LEU A 136 4.34 -9.41 12.85
N THR A 137 3.59 -10.52 12.91
CA THR A 137 4.02 -11.79 12.31
C THR A 137 3.92 -11.77 10.78
N MET A 138 2.96 -11.01 10.22
CA MET A 138 2.80 -10.82 8.77
C MET A 138 3.68 -9.71 8.19
N SER A 139 4.25 -8.87 9.06
CA SER A 139 5.16 -7.78 8.67
C SER A 139 6.48 -8.26 8.04
N GLY A 140 6.81 -9.55 8.19
CA GLY A 140 8.06 -10.14 7.71
C GLY A 140 9.29 -9.77 8.55
N LEU A 141 9.12 -8.95 9.59
CA LEU A 141 10.19 -8.61 10.53
C LEU A 141 10.69 -9.88 11.25
N PRO A 142 12.02 -10.13 11.30
CA PRO A 142 12.61 -11.17 12.12
C PRO A 142 12.58 -10.74 13.59
N LEU A 143 11.38 -10.73 14.17
CA LEU A 143 11.17 -10.38 15.57
C LEU A 143 11.59 -11.54 16.48
N PRO A 144 12.11 -11.25 17.69
CA PRO A 144 12.34 -12.27 18.70
C PRO A 144 11.07 -13.07 18.97
N GLN A 145 11.22 -14.39 19.19
CA GLN A 145 10.07 -15.29 19.37
C GLN A 145 9.11 -14.83 20.46
N PHE A 146 9.63 -14.27 21.56
CA PHE A 146 8.78 -13.77 22.65
C PHE A 146 7.83 -12.64 22.21
N VAL A 147 8.25 -11.74 21.30
CA VAL A 147 7.40 -10.65 20.80
C VAL A 147 6.25 -11.22 19.95
N ARG A 148 6.54 -12.23 19.14
CA ARG A 148 5.53 -12.93 18.33
C ARG A 148 4.50 -13.61 19.22
N ILE A 149 4.96 -14.35 20.22
CA ILE A 149 4.10 -15.03 21.20
C ILE A 149 3.20 -14.03 21.93
N ILE A 150 3.73 -12.91 22.41
CA ILE A 150 2.93 -11.87 23.08
C ILE A 150 1.83 -11.32 22.16
N SER A 151 2.16 -11.03 20.89
CA SER A 151 1.18 -10.53 19.92
C SER A 151 0.05 -11.53 19.68
N ASP A 152 0.40 -12.81 19.50
CA ASP A 152 -0.58 -13.87 19.24
C ASP A 152 -1.45 -14.15 20.46
N VAL A 153 -0.86 -14.19 21.65
CA VAL A 153 -1.59 -14.34 22.93
C VAL A 153 -2.56 -13.17 23.14
N THR A 154 -2.12 -11.94 22.88
CA THR A 154 -2.97 -10.74 23.03
C THR A 154 -4.18 -10.80 22.09
N LYS A 155 -3.98 -11.19 20.83
CA LYS A 155 -5.08 -11.37 19.87
C LYS A 155 -6.02 -12.49 20.30
N ALA A 156 -5.49 -13.60 20.82
CA ALA A 156 -6.30 -14.70 21.32
C ALA A 156 -7.18 -14.27 22.49
N PHE A 157 -6.64 -13.52 23.46
CA PHE A 157 -7.42 -12.96 24.56
C PHE A 157 -8.47 -11.97 24.08
N ALA A 158 -8.14 -11.09 23.13
CA ALA A 158 -9.11 -10.16 22.54
C ALA A 158 -10.27 -10.91 21.84
N TRP A 159 -9.96 -11.98 21.10
CA TRP A 159 -10.97 -12.84 20.48
C TRP A 159 -11.86 -13.53 21.52
N LEU A 160 -11.26 -14.14 22.55
CA LEU A 160 -12.01 -14.77 23.63
C LEU A 160 -12.94 -13.78 24.34
N PHE A 161 -12.47 -12.56 24.56
CA PHE A 161 -13.28 -11.48 25.14
C PHE A 161 -14.48 -11.13 24.23
N VAL A 162 -14.25 -10.94 22.93
CA VAL A 162 -15.32 -10.65 21.96
C VAL A 162 -16.35 -11.79 21.91
N VAL A 163 -15.91 -13.05 21.88
CA VAL A 163 -16.79 -14.23 21.87
C VAL A 163 -17.58 -14.33 23.17
N PHE A 164 -16.93 -14.16 24.33
CA PHE A 164 -17.58 -14.24 25.63
C PHE A 164 -18.69 -13.18 25.78
N PHE A 165 -18.38 -11.91 25.48
CA PHE A 165 -19.38 -10.84 25.51
C PHE A 165 -20.44 -10.99 24.41
N GLY A 166 -20.06 -11.50 23.24
CA GLY A 166 -21.00 -11.85 22.17
C GLY A 166 -22.07 -12.85 22.65
N HIS A 167 -21.64 -13.92 23.34
CA HIS A 167 -22.57 -14.89 23.94
C HIS A 167 -23.45 -14.28 25.02
N ILE A 168 -22.90 -13.42 25.87
CA ILE A 168 -23.67 -12.68 26.88
C ILE A 168 -24.74 -11.81 26.21
N PHE A 169 -24.39 -11.01 25.20
CA PHE A 169 -25.34 -10.15 24.50
C PHE A 169 -26.39 -10.94 23.70
N MET A 170 -26.02 -12.09 23.14
CA MET A 170 -26.98 -13.01 22.51
C MET A 170 -27.98 -13.57 23.54
N MET A 171 -27.50 -13.97 24.72
CA MET A 171 -28.34 -14.47 25.82
C MET A 171 -29.33 -13.41 26.32
N PHE A 172 -28.89 -12.16 26.43
CA PHE A 172 -29.75 -11.03 26.81
C PHE A 172 -30.65 -10.52 25.67
N GLY A 173 -30.62 -11.15 24.50
CA GLY A 173 -31.49 -10.80 23.37
C GLY A 173 -31.23 -9.42 22.78
N VAL A 174 -30.10 -8.80 23.07
CA VAL A 174 -29.76 -7.42 22.62
C VAL A 174 -29.74 -7.33 21.10
N PHE A 175 -29.32 -8.39 20.41
CA PHE A 175 -29.25 -8.44 18.95
C PHE A 175 -30.57 -8.77 18.24
N ARG A 176 -31.63 -9.21 18.96
CA ARG A 176 -32.93 -9.55 18.34
C ARG A 176 -33.63 -8.34 17.71
N ASN A 177 -33.34 -7.12 18.16
CA ASN A 177 -33.96 -5.89 17.66
C ASN A 177 -33.23 -5.25 16.47
N PHE A 178 -32.12 -5.85 16.00
CA PHE A 178 -31.33 -5.30 14.89
C PHE A 178 -31.79 -5.81 13.52
N GLU A 179 -32.32 -7.04 13.45
CA GLU A 179 -32.84 -7.67 12.24
C GLU A 179 -34.00 -6.87 11.60
N SER A 180 -34.85 -6.23 12.42
CA SER A 180 -36.03 -5.51 11.96
C SER A 180 -35.73 -4.12 11.36
N ARG A 181 -34.46 -3.68 11.33
CA ARG A 181 -34.04 -2.38 10.78
C ARG A 181 -33.17 -2.50 9.52
N ILE A 182 -32.97 -3.68 8.97
CA ILE A 182 -32.38 -3.80 7.64
C ILE A 182 -33.51 -3.55 6.62
N PRO A 183 -33.56 -2.40 5.92
CA PRO A 183 -34.52 -2.24 4.83
C PRO A 183 -34.22 -3.31 3.79
N GLN A 184 -35.18 -4.22 3.56
CA GLN A 184 -35.13 -5.16 2.44
C GLN A 184 -34.89 -4.37 1.16
N GLY A 185 -33.71 -4.57 0.58
CA GLY A 185 -33.34 -4.00 -0.71
C GLY A 185 -34.36 -4.43 -1.76
N ARG A 186 -34.87 -3.43 -2.49
CA ARG A 186 -35.76 -3.57 -3.64
C ARG A 186 -35.29 -4.70 -4.57
N ASN A 187 -36.20 -5.62 -4.86
CA ASN A 187 -36.11 -6.56 -5.98
C ASN A 187 -35.87 -5.77 -7.27
N LEU A 188 -34.64 -5.80 -7.79
CA LEU A 188 -34.37 -5.45 -9.18
C LEU A 188 -34.69 -6.68 -10.02
N VAL A 189 -35.92 -6.65 -10.54
CA VAL A 189 -36.47 -7.36 -11.69
C VAL A 189 -35.43 -8.08 -12.54
N GLU A 190 -35.52 -9.41 -12.53
CA GLU A 190 -35.11 -10.25 -13.65
C GLU A 190 -35.74 -9.73 -14.94
N ASN A 191 -34.92 -9.33 -15.90
CA ASN A 191 -35.27 -9.47 -17.31
C ASN A 191 -34.00 -9.75 -18.09
N GLY A 192 -33.96 -10.95 -18.67
CA GLY A 192 -32.82 -11.47 -19.38
C GLY A 192 -32.53 -10.73 -20.68
N SER A 193 -31.25 -10.73 -21.06
CA SER A 193 -30.80 -10.96 -22.44
C SER A 193 -29.27 -11.01 -22.48
N THR A 194 -28.76 -12.23 -22.61
CA THR A 194 -27.77 -12.64 -23.60
C THR A 194 -26.74 -11.58 -24.05
N CYS A 195 -25.54 -11.58 -23.45
CA CYS A 195 -24.32 -11.18 -24.17
C CYS A 195 -23.05 -11.77 -23.55
N CYS A 196 -22.94 -13.11 -23.51
CA CYS A 196 -21.64 -13.77 -23.43
C CYS A 196 -21.06 -13.81 -24.84
N ARG A 197 -20.41 -12.73 -25.28
CA ARG A 197 -19.56 -12.73 -26.47
C ARG A 197 -18.12 -12.60 -26.02
N GLY A 198 -17.40 -13.71 -26.13
CA GLY A 198 -16.02 -13.86 -25.66
C GLY A 198 -15.09 -12.81 -26.26
N ILE A 199 -14.33 -12.16 -25.38
CA ILE A 199 -13.19 -11.32 -25.77
C ILE A 199 -11.96 -12.21 -25.75
N ARG A 200 -11.56 -12.67 -26.94
CA ARG A 200 -10.25 -13.23 -27.21
C ARG A 200 -9.28 -12.05 -27.31
N ALA A 201 -8.49 -11.82 -26.27
CA ALA A 201 -7.43 -10.80 -26.30
C ALA A 201 -6.18 -11.38 -26.96
N THR A 202 -5.93 -10.97 -28.20
CA THR A 202 -4.64 -11.14 -28.89
C THR A 202 -3.59 -10.26 -28.24
N GLN A 203 -2.48 -10.87 -27.84
CA GLN A 203 -1.30 -10.23 -27.26
C GLN A 203 -0.38 -9.78 -28.40
N GLU A 204 -0.22 -8.47 -28.59
CA GLU A 204 0.88 -7.92 -29.39
C GLU A 204 2.00 -7.48 -28.45
N LEU A 205 3.18 -8.04 -28.70
CA LEU A 205 4.46 -7.63 -28.13
C LEU A 205 4.83 -6.22 -28.63
N GLY A 206 5.15 -5.34 -27.69
CA GLY A 206 5.75 -4.04 -27.95
C GLY A 206 6.84 -3.76 -26.93
N ASP A 207 8.06 -3.67 -27.44
CA ASP A 207 9.36 -3.62 -26.76
C ASP A 207 9.54 -2.38 -25.87
N SER A 208 9.76 -2.56 -24.56
CA SER A 208 10.42 -1.59 -23.68
C SER A 208 10.62 -2.13 -22.25
N GLY A 209 11.76 -2.80 -22.03
CA GLY A 209 12.68 -2.47 -20.93
C GLY A 209 12.23 -2.55 -19.47
N CYS A 210 11.13 -3.22 -19.11
CA CYS A 210 10.83 -3.50 -17.70
C CYS A 210 10.11 -4.86 -17.55
N LYS A 211 10.83 -5.89 -17.08
CA LYS A 211 10.25 -7.22 -16.81
C LYS A 211 9.36 -7.16 -15.56
N LEU A 212 8.06 -7.00 -15.75
CA LEU A 212 7.07 -7.37 -14.74
C LEU A 212 6.85 -8.89 -14.83
N ILE A 213 7.12 -9.63 -13.75
CA ILE A 213 6.63 -11.00 -13.60
C ILE A 213 5.20 -10.88 -13.06
N SER A 214 4.23 -10.89 -13.97
CA SER A 214 2.81 -10.97 -13.61
C SER A 214 2.47 -12.41 -13.26
N ILE A 215 2.19 -12.70 -11.99
CA ILE A 215 1.53 -13.94 -11.59
C ILE A 215 0.03 -13.69 -11.69
N ASN A 216 -0.64 -14.35 -12.64
CA ASN A 216 -2.10 -14.38 -12.69
C ASN A 216 -2.62 -15.38 -11.63
N LEU A 217 -3.51 -14.92 -10.76
CA LEU A 217 -4.46 -15.75 -10.02
C LEU A 217 -5.79 -15.72 -10.76
#